data_AF-A0A976MEV2-F1
#
_entry.id   AF-A0A976MEV2-F1
#
_cell.length_a   1.000
_cell.length_b   1.000
_cell.length_c   1.000
_cell.angle_alpha   90.00
_cell.angle_beta   90.00
_cell.angle_gamma   90.00
#
_symmetry.space_group_name_H-M   'P 1'
#
loop_
_entity.id
_entity.type
_entity.pdbx_description
1 polymer ?
#
loop_
_entity_poly.entity_id
_entity_poly.type
_entity_poly.pdbx_seq_one_letter_code
_entity_poly.pdbx_strand_id
1 'polypeptide(L)'
;MGSVYYEVNVEDQEKIVNFSLLYNRKLRLQQKLELLKQEQTYLSDAQEECMIALETPLFKIGDCFLKLEDTQLEEELNKRKDLLEAQLNKLTDELQQTETESNALKSYLYSKFGNRINLEA
;
A
#
# COMPACT_ATOMS: atom_id res chain seq x y z
N MET A 1 23.03 19.26 -39.16
CA MET A 1 22.09 18.59 -38.24
C MET A 1 22.85 17.46 -37.57
N GLY A 2 23.57 17.73 -36.48
CA GLY A 2 24.34 16.71 -35.78
C GLY A 2 23.40 15.85 -34.95
N SER A 3 23.37 14.54 -35.21
CA SER A 3 22.76 13.59 -34.27
C SER A 3 23.58 13.62 -32.99
N VAL A 4 23.04 14.27 -31.95
CA VAL A 4 23.60 14.18 -30.60
C VAL A 4 23.40 12.73 -30.14
N TYR A 5 24.47 11.93 -30.28
CA TYR A 5 24.59 10.63 -29.66
C TYR A 5 24.67 10.85 -28.15
N TYR A 6 23.60 10.48 -27.46
CA TYR A 6 23.57 10.51 -26.02
C TYR A 6 24.10 9.16 -25.55
N GLU A 7 25.34 9.11 -25.07
CA GLU A 7 25.88 7.91 -24.45
C GLU A 7 25.11 7.67 -23.14
N VAL A 8 24.32 6.61 -23.11
CA VAL A 8 23.71 6.15 -21.86
C VAL A 8 24.81 5.46 -21.08
N ASN A 9 25.24 6.09 -19.99
CA ASN A 9 26.28 5.51 -19.14
C ASN A 9 25.66 4.47 -18.18
N VAL A 10 26.52 3.73 -17.47
CA VAL A 10 26.09 2.70 -16.52
C VAL A 10 25.20 3.29 -15.41
N GLU A 11 25.55 4.47 -14.90
CA GLU A 11 24.78 5.14 -13.84
C GLU A 11 23.36 5.55 -14.29
N ASP A 12 23.13 5.76 -15.58
CA ASP A 12 21.82 6.06 -16.13
C ASP A 12 20.97 4.80 -16.26
N GLN A 13 21.58 3.69 -16.68
CA GLN A 13 20.91 2.39 -16.69
C GLN A 13 20.50 1.97 -15.27
N GLU A 14 21.36 2.19 -14.28
CA GLU A 14 21.04 1.96 -12.87
C GLU A 14 19.84 2.80 -12.41
N LYS A 15 19.76 4.06 -12.81
CA LYS A 15 18.61 4.93 -12.49
C LYS A 15 17.33 4.44 -13.18
N ILE A 16 17.40 3.96 -14.42
CA ILE A 16 16.24 3.39 -15.14
C ILE A 16 15.74 2.12 -14.44
N VAL A 17 16.66 1.23 -14.04
CA VAL A 17 16.32 0.02 -13.28
C VAL A 17 15.71 0.39 -11.93
N ASN A 18 16.31 1.31 -11.19
CA ASN A 18 15.81 1.77 -9.89
C ASN A 18 14.42 2.40 -10.01
N PHE A 19 14.16 3.18 -11.07
CA PHE A 19 12.82 3.71 -11.34
C PHE A 19 11.80 2.59 -11.52
N SER A 20 12.15 1.56 -12.29
CA SER A 20 11.29 0.40 -12.52
C SER A 20 11.00 -0.37 -11.23
N LEU A 21 11.99 -0.50 -10.35
CA LEU A 21 11.83 -1.14 -9.03
C LEU A 21 10.93 -0.31 -8.11
N LEU A 22 11.14 1.01 -8.04
CA LEU A 22 10.30 1.92 -7.25
C LEU A 22 8.86 1.94 -7.74
N TYR A 23 8.65 1.92 -9.06
CA TYR A 23 7.31 1.84 -9.65
C TYR A 23 6.58 0.54 -9.26
N ASN A 24 7.25 -0.61 -9.39
CA ASN A 24 6.68 -1.89 -8.96
C ASN A 24 6.44 -1.95 -7.44
N ARG A 25 7.30 -1.32 -6.64
CA ARG A 25 7.07 -1.17 -5.19
C ARG A 25 5.82 -0.34 -4.91
N LYS A 26 5.67 0.81 -5.58
CA LYS A 26 4.50 1.68 -5.48
C LYS A 26 3.20 0.90 -5.78
N LEU A 27 3.14 0.18 -6.90
CA LEU A 27 1.96 -0.61 -7.26
C LEU A 27 1.59 -1.65 -6.20
N ARG A 28 2.58 -2.37 -5.66
CA ARG A 28 2.35 -3.34 -4.57
C ARG A 28 1.85 -2.67 -3.29
N LEU A 29 2.39 -1.50 -2.93
CA LEU A 29 1.94 -0.73 -1.78
C LEU A 29 0.49 -0.24 -1.97
N GLN A 30 0.14 0.23 -3.16
CA GLN A 30 -1.23 0.66 -3.49
C GLN A 30 -2.22 -0.49 -3.38
N GLN A 31 -1.91 -1.66 -3.97
CA GLN A 31 -2.75 -2.86 -3.85
C GLN A 31 -2.93 -3.28 -2.40
N LYS A 32 -1.85 -3.27 -1.60
CA LYS A 32 -1.92 -3.63 -0.19
C LYS A 32 -2.77 -2.64 0.62
N LEU A 33 -2.68 -1.34 0.32
CA LEU A 33 -3.52 -0.32 0.94
C LEU A 33 -4.99 -0.50 0.60
N GLU A 34 -5.31 -0.85 -0.65
CA GLU A 34 -6.69 -1.14 -1.05
C GLU A 34 -7.27 -2.33 -0.27
N LEU A 35 -6.50 -3.42 -0.14
CA LEU A 35 -6.91 -4.58 0.65
C LEU A 35 -7.13 -4.24 2.13
N LEU A 36 -6.22 -3.47 2.75
CA LEU A 36 -6.37 -3.07 4.14
C LEU A 36 -7.56 -2.13 4.37
N LYS A 37 -7.86 -1.25 3.41
CA LYS A 37 -9.06 -0.40 3.48
C LYS A 37 -10.33 -1.25 3.39
N GLN A 38 -10.35 -2.27 2.54
CA GLN A 38 -11.46 -3.23 2.49
C GLN A 38 -11.61 -3.99 3.81
N GLU A 39 -10.51 -4.48 4.40
CA GLU A 39 -10.53 -5.12 5.72
C GLU A 39 -11.05 -4.18 6.82
N GLN A 40 -10.67 -2.90 6.79
CA GLN A 40 -11.17 -1.89 7.73
C GLN A 40 -12.69 -1.68 7.58
N THR A 41 -13.21 -1.64 6.35
CA THR A 41 -14.65 -1.58 6.10
C THR A 41 -15.35 -2.82 6.64
N TYR A 42 -14.86 -4.03 6.33
CA TYR A 42 -15.44 -5.27 6.84
C TYR A 42 -15.43 -5.36 8.36
N LEU A 43 -14.39 -4.84 9.02
CA LEU A 43 -14.33 -4.77 10.47
C LEU A 43 -15.36 -3.79 11.04
N SER A 44 -15.54 -2.63 10.41
CA SER A 44 -16.57 -1.65 10.80
C SER A 44 -17.97 -2.24 10.65
N ASP A 45 -18.25 -2.86 9.51
CA ASP A 45 -19.53 -3.51 9.24
C ASP A 45 -19.79 -4.63 10.27
N ALA A 46 -18.78 -5.44 10.59
CA ALA A 46 -18.89 -6.48 11.61
C ALA A 46 -19.15 -5.90 13.02
N GLN A 47 -18.54 -4.76 13.37
CA GLN A 47 -18.81 -4.06 14.63
C GLN A 47 -20.26 -3.56 14.68
N GLU A 48 -20.76 -2.98 13.59
CA GLU A 48 -22.15 -2.51 13.48
C GLU A 48 -23.16 -3.66 13.63
N GLU A 49 -22.92 -4.79 12.96
CA GLU A 49 -23.76 -5.98 13.08
C GLU A 49 -23.73 -6.57 14.51
N CYS A 50 -22.58 -6.57 15.18
CA CYS A 50 -22.48 -7.02 16.58
C CYS A 50 -23.33 -6.16 17.52
N MET A 51 -23.46 -4.85 17.27
CA MET A 51 -24.28 -3.96 18.11
C MET A 51 -25.79 -4.24 17.97
N ILE A 52 -26.22 -4.79 16.84
CA ILE A 52 -27.64 -5.05 16.54
C ILE A 52 -28.02 -6.51 16.87
N ALA A 53 -27.03 -7.40 17.00
CA ALA A 53 -27.24 -8.80 17.30
C ALA A 53 -27.90 -9.02 18.68
N LEU A 54 -28.87 -9.93 18.74
CA LEU A 54 -29.54 -10.32 19.99
C LEU A 54 -28.68 -11.23 20.88
N GLU A 55 -27.74 -11.95 20.27
CA GLU A 55 -26.79 -12.85 20.93
C GLU A 55 -25.38 -12.55 20.46
N THR A 56 -24.39 -12.75 21.34
CA THR A 56 -22.97 -12.57 21.00
C THR A 56 -22.55 -13.52 19.87
N PRO A 57 -22.08 -13.01 18.73
CA PRO A 57 -21.64 -13.87 17.63
C PRO A 57 -20.35 -14.62 17.98
N LEU A 58 -20.12 -15.74 17.28
CA LEU A 58 -18.88 -16.49 17.43
C LEU A 58 -17.72 -15.75 16.77
N PHE A 59 -16.63 -15.61 17.51
CA PHE A 59 -15.41 -14.98 17.03
C PHE A 59 -14.53 -15.97 16.27
N LYS A 60 -14.17 -15.65 15.02
CA LYS A 60 -13.32 -16.50 14.18
C LYS A 60 -11.83 -16.12 14.29
N ILE A 61 -10.99 -17.11 14.55
CA ILE A 61 -9.52 -17.01 14.49
C ILE A 61 -8.99 -18.19 13.66
N GLY A 62 -8.41 -17.91 12.49
CA GLY A 62 -8.02 -18.98 11.56
C GLY A 62 -9.22 -19.83 11.18
N ASP A 63 -9.18 -21.13 11.52
CA ASP A 63 -10.26 -22.08 11.31
C ASP A 63 -11.09 -22.38 12.57
N CYS A 64 -10.79 -21.70 13.68
CA CYS A 64 -11.48 -21.89 14.96
C CYS A 64 -12.55 -20.82 15.20
N PHE A 65 -13.62 -21.21 15.88
CA PHE A 65 -14.70 -20.32 16.34
C PHE A 65 -14.78 -20.36 17.87
N LEU A 66 -14.78 -19.19 18.49
CA LEU A 66 -14.77 -19.01 19.94
C LEU A 66 -16.04 -18.27 20.37
N LYS A 67 -16.66 -18.72 21.46
CA LYS A 67 -17.71 -17.96 22.12
C LYS A 67 -17.06 -17.03 23.13
N LEU A 68 -17.07 -15.74 22.82
CA LEU A 68 -16.57 -14.69 23.72
C LEU A 68 -17.73 -14.05 24.45
N GLU A 69 -17.43 -13.41 25.58
CA GLU A 69 -18.36 -12.44 26.19
C GLU A 69 -18.36 -11.15 25.35
N ASP A 70 -19.43 -10.37 25.41
CA ASP A 70 -19.59 -9.14 24.61
C ASP A 70 -18.43 -8.17 24.80
N THR A 71 -17.98 -7.97 26.05
CA THR A 71 -16.86 -7.09 26.39
C THR A 71 -15.54 -7.56 25.76
N GLN A 72 -15.29 -8.87 25.77
CA GLN A 72 -14.09 -9.46 25.18
C GLN A 72 -14.10 -9.36 23.65
N LEU A 73 -15.28 -9.56 23.04
CA LEU A 73 -15.46 -9.42 21.60
C LEU A 73 -15.21 -7.96 21.18
N GLU A 74 -15.80 -7.00 21.89
CA GLU A 74 -15.61 -5.57 21.61
C GLU A 74 -14.15 -5.14 21.75
N GLU A 75 -13.47 -5.55 22.83
CA GLU A 75 -12.04 -5.30 23.02
C GLU A 75 -11.20 -5.86 21.87
N GLU A 76 -11.49 -7.06 21.41
CA GLU A 76 -10.75 -7.72 20.34
C GLU A 76 -10.99 -7.06 18.97
N LEU A 77 -12.22 -6.64 18.68
CA LEU A 77 -12.53 -5.87 17.48
C LEU A 77 -11.82 -4.50 17.49
N ASN A 78 -11.80 -3.81 18.63
CA ASN A 78 -11.08 -2.54 18.79
C ASN A 78 -9.56 -2.72 18.61
N LYS A 79 -8.95 -3.75 19.21
CA LYS A 79 -7.53 -4.06 19.00
C LYS A 79 -7.21 -4.29 17.53
N ARG A 80 -8.06 -5.04 16.81
CA ARG A 80 -7.88 -5.25 15.36
C ARG A 80 -7.99 -3.96 14.57
N LYS A 81 -8.89 -3.06 14.95
CA LYS A 81 -9.07 -1.75 14.32
C LYS A 81 -7.81 -0.88 14.49
N ASP A 82 -7.29 -0.79 15.70
CA ASP A 82 -6.07 -0.03 16.00
C ASP A 82 -4.86 -0.58 15.21
N LEU A 83 -4.74 -1.91 15.12
CA LEU A 83 -3.69 -2.57 14.35
C LEU A 83 -3.81 -2.27 12.85
N LEU A 84 -5.03 -2.32 12.29
CA LEU A 84 -5.26 -1.98 10.88
C LEU A 84 -4.95 -0.52 10.61
N GLU A 85 -5.36 0.39 11.49
CA GLU A 85 -5.08 1.83 11.35
C GLU A 85 -3.58 2.13 11.41
N ALA A 86 -2.84 1.52 12.35
CA ALA A 86 -1.39 1.65 12.41
C ALA A 86 -0.71 1.13 11.13
N GLN A 87 -1.18 0.01 10.57
CA GLN A 87 -0.66 -0.53 9.31
C GLN A 87 -0.97 0.35 8.11
N LEU A 88 -2.19 0.91 8.04
CA LEU A 88 -2.59 1.86 7.00
C LEU A 88 -1.72 3.11 7.02
N ASN A 89 -1.50 3.70 8.19
CA ASN A 89 -0.66 4.88 8.35
C ASN A 89 0.76 4.59 7.88
N LYS A 90 1.37 3.49 8.35
CA LYS A 90 2.71 3.08 7.94
C LYS A 90 2.83 2.87 6.43
N LEU A 91 1.89 2.17 5.81
CA LEU A 91 1.92 1.90 4.36
C LEU A 91 1.65 3.17 3.54
N THR A 92 0.86 4.09 4.07
CA THR A 92 0.61 5.39 3.43
C THR A 92 1.89 6.22 3.43
N ASP A 93 2.63 6.26 4.55
CA ASP A 93 3.91 6.94 4.64
C ASP A 93 4.95 6.31 3.69
N GLU A 94 5.05 4.98 3.67
CA GLU A 94 5.94 4.26 2.74
C GLU A 94 5.58 4.51 1.27
N LEU A 95 4.29 4.61 0.95
CA LEU A 95 3.81 4.93 -0.39
C LEU A 95 4.21 6.35 -0.77
N GLN A 96 3.96 7.33 0.11
CA GLN A 96 4.34 8.72 -0.12
C GLN A 96 5.84 8.86 -0.35
N GLN A 97 6.67 8.20 0.49
CA GLN A 97 8.12 8.19 0.29
C GLN A 97 8.49 7.61 -1.08
N THR A 98 7.93 6.44 -1.42
CA THR A 98 8.20 5.78 -2.72
C THR A 98 7.76 6.66 -3.90
N GLU A 99 6.65 7.38 -3.78
CA GLU A 99 6.18 8.32 -4.80
C GLU A 99 7.11 9.53 -4.95
N THR A 100 7.60 10.09 -3.85
CA THR A 100 8.57 11.21 -3.91
C THR A 100 9.87 10.80 -4.59
N GLU A 101 10.41 9.63 -4.24
CA GLU A 101 11.63 9.08 -4.84
C GLU A 101 11.43 8.77 -6.34
N SER A 102 10.31 8.13 -6.68
CA SER A 102 9.96 7.78 -8.06
C SER A 102 9.78 9.03 -8.93
N ASN A 103 9.09 10.06 -8.43
CA ASN A 103 8.87 11.32 -9.15
C ASN A 103 10.18 12.08 -9.37
N ALA A 104 11.04 12.17 -8.36
CA ALA A 104 12.35 12.81 -8.49
C ALA A 104 13.21 12.12 -9.57
N LEU A 105 13.21 10.79 -9.58
CA LEU A 105 13.95 9.99 -10.55
C LEU A 105 13.35 10.10 -11.96
N LYS A 106 12.02 10.14 -12.08
CA LYS A 106 11.30 10.41 -13.34
C LYS A 106 11.72 11.75 -13.93
N SER A 107 11.67 12.82 -13.12
CA SER A 107 12.08 14.16 -13.55
C SER A 107 13.54 14.21 -14.00
N TYR A 108 14.46 13.57 -13.26
CA TYR A 108 15.86 13.48 -13.65
C TYR A 108 16.03 12.81 -15.01
N LEU A 109 15.43 11.63 -15.20
CA LEU A 109 15.56 10.84 -16.41
C LEU A 109 14.94 11.56 -17.63
N TYR A 110 13.76 12.19 -17.49
CA TYR A 110 13.18 12.98 -18.57
C TYR A 110 13.97 14.25 -18.87
N SER A 111 14.58 14.91 -17.87
CA SER A 111 15.43 16.08 -18.12
C SER A 111 16.67 15.74 -18.95
N LYS A 112 17.19 14.52 -18.76
CA LYS A 112 18.40 14.01 -19.40
C LYS A 112 18.15 13.43 -20.78
N PHE A 113 17.11 12.60 -20.91
CA PHE A 113 16.83 11.81 -22.11
C PHE A 113 15.63 12.29 -22.93
N GLY A 114 14.79 13.18 -22.38
CA GLY A 114 13.58 13.68 -23.03
C GLY A 114 12.64 12.55 -23.45
N ASN A 115 12.02 12.70 -24.63
CA ASN A 115 11.08 11.72 -25.19
C ASN A 115 11.76 10.45 -25.75
N ARG A 116 13.07 10.27 -25.55
CA ARG A 116 13.81 9.10 -26.06
C ARG A 116 13.71 7.87 -25.15
N ILE A 117 13.22 8.05 -23.92
CA ILE A 117 12.90 6.98 -22.99
C ILE A 117 11.40 6.98 -22.71
N ASN A 118 10.83 5.79 -22.50
CA ASN A 118 9.47 5.66 -22.01
C ASN A 118 9.54 5.17 -20.55
N LEU A 119 9.03 5.99 -19.65
CA LEU A 119 8.90 5.69 -18.22
C LEU A 119 7.43 5.57 -17.81
N GLU A 120 6.51 5.51 -18.76
CA GLU A 120 5.11 5.19 -18.51
C GLU A 120 4.95 3.67 -18.44
N ALA A 121 4.89 3.19 -17.21
CA ALA A 121 4.23 1.95 -16.83
C ALA A 121 3.12 2.32 -15.84
#